data_AF-W6NCK1-F1
#
_entry.id   AF-W6NCK1-F1
#
_cell.length_a   1.000
_cell.length_b   1.000
_cell.length_c   1.000
_cell.angle_alpha   90.00
_cell.angle_beta   90.00
_cell.angle_gamma   90.00
#
_symmetry.space_group_name_H-M   'P 1'
#
loop_
_entity.id
_entity.type
_entity.pdbx_description
1 polymer ?
#
loop_
_entity_poly.entity_id
_entity_poly.type
_entity_poly.pdbx_seq_one_letter_code
_entity_poly.pdbx_strand_id
1 'polypeptide(L)'
;MLFPFILISALCQIFSSADPLDVVYSPESFDKFRTGETRNLTIQVTSDGTKSGEDHELIVECMHEDICKVIHYPSTINFSPENNHTATFEVVIESRFLGVTHLNVTVGDEVLPGFPLRLLRSDREAKVTKYFNIFLGIFIFIISTMMGTQLEPKRIIGIARKPIGPTIGFFCQFLGMPTIGFLVANFGLPDDANSLKMALFATSTCPGGGKSSFWTIIFSGNLDLSISMTFTQTLAALFMMPLWMSTLGRHFTDAHVRIPFLRIVEGLVAFMVPTTMGMIITHYRPQYIPCIHKWIKRVSWCAMIVLSIFAIYSNYYIFWLITWRIVLCGCALPWLGYITAFIVALLLRQPFKDALTIAIETGIQNIGIAMLLMVWCLPEPESDIAVTIIFVTAIMTDKPLVIIWLISRLYKRCCKRDIVGQEDDDLEKRKIGEIGKREYLRHEALVIETLFFRVDNARHKRYCGQLRPHSVSAGPNAVITIRG
;
A
#
# COMPACT_ATOMS: atom_id res chain seq x y z
N MET A 1 7.45 -10.25 -43.71
CA MET A 1 8.61 -9.68 -44.43
C MET A 1 9.64 -9.15 -43.42
N LEU A 2 10.18 -9.99 -42.52
CA LEU A 2 11.08 -9.54 -41.43
C LEU A 2 12.45 -10.25 -41.41
N PHE A 3 12.66 -11.24 -42.28
CA PHE A 3 13.92 -11.98 -42.37
C PHE A 3 15.12 -11.23 -43.00
N PRO A 4 14.98 -10.37 -44.04
CA PRO A 4 16.15 -9.78 -44.69
C PRO A 4 16.83 -8.66 -43.86
N PHE A 5 16.11 -8.01 -42.95
CA PHE A 5 16.70 -6.96 -42.09
C PHE A 5 17.65 -7.53 -41.01
N ILE A 6 17.35 -8.72 -40.48
CA ILE A 6 18.18 -9.38 -39.47
C ILE A 6 19.52 -9.81 -40.10
N LEU A 7 19.50 -10.29 -41.36
CA LEU A 7 20.69 -10.73 -42.07
C LEU A 7 21.66 -9.58 -42.40
N ILE A 8 21.12 -8.40 -42.76
CA ILE A 8 21.94 -7.20 -43.03
C ILE A 8 22.55 -6.65 -41.73
N SER A 9 21.80 -6.66 -40.62
CA SER A 9 22.35 -6.29 -39.30
C SER A 9 23.49 -7.24 -38.86
N ALA A 10 23.28 -8.55 -39.01
CA ALA A 10 24.29 -9.57 -38.70
C ALA A 10 25.54 -9.48 -39.59
N LEU A 11 25.40 -9.10 -40.87
CA LEU A 11 26.54 -8.90 -41.78
C LEU A 11 27.32 -7.60 -41.49
N CYS A 12 26.66 -6.53 -41.03
CA CYS A 12 27.38 -5.33 -40.56
C CYS A 12 28.21 -5.60 -39.30
N GLN A 13 27.76 -6.48 -38.39
CA GLN A 13 28.52 -6.86 -37.19
C GLN A 13 29.77 -7.70 -37.48
N ILE A 14 29.93 -8.24 -38.70
CA ILE A 14 31.09 -9.05 -39.10
C ILE A 14 32.21 -8.20 -39.72
N PHE A 15 31.94 -6.93 -40.06
CA PHE A 15 32.89 -6.03 -40.75
C PHE A 15 33.52 -4.94 -39.86
N SER A 16 33.57 -5.16 -38.54
CA SER A 16 34.29 -4.31 -37.59
C SER A 16 35.31 -5.11 -36.78
N SER A 17 36.22 -5.79 -37.47
CA SER A 17 37.38 -6.45 -36.86
C SER A 17 38.46 -5.42 -36.51
N ALA A 18 38.27 -4.72 -35.41
CA ALA A 18 39.38 -4.29 -34.57
C ALA A 18 39.57 -5.40 -33.51
N ASP A 19 40.76 -5.99 -33.44
CA ASP A 19 41.04 -7.04 -32.47
C ASP A 19 40.98 -6.45 -31.05
N PRO A 20 40.32 -7.12 -30.08
CA PRO A 20 40.02 -6.51 -28.79
C PRO A 20 41.27 -6.33 -27.95
N LEU A 21 41.53 -5.09 -27.52
CA LEU A 21 42.51 -4.79 -26.47
C LEU A 21 42.25 -5.66 -25.24
N ASP A 22 43.27 -6.33 -24.72
CA ASP A 22 43.15 -7.14 -23.51
C ASP A 22 43.22 -6.25 -22.27
N VAL A 23 42.22 -6.33 -21.39
CA VAL A 23 42.03 -5.40 -20.28
C VAL A 23 41.93 -6.14 -18.96
N VAL A 24 42.86 -5.82 -18.05
CA VAL A 24 42.88 -6.33 -16.68
C VAL A 24 42.52 -5.21 -15.71
N TYR A 25 41.43 -5.41 -14.97
CA TYR A 25 40.99 -4.52 -13.90
C TYR A 25 41.54 -5.00 -12.56
N SER A 26 42.21 -4.13 -11.81
CA SER A 26 42.72 -4.41 -10.48
C SER A 26 42.15 -3.39 -9.47
N PRO A 27 41.31 -3.82 -8.51
CA PRO A 27 40.78 -5.17 -8.31
C PRO A 27 39.72 -5.57 -9.37
N GLU A 28 39.55 -6.87 -9.61
CA GLU A 28 38.54 -7.43 -10.56
C GLU A 28 37.09 -7.04 -10.22
N SER A 29 36.82 -6.72 -8.95
CA SER A 29 35.57 -6.08 -8.51
C SER A 29 35.79 -5.34 -7.19
N PHE A 30 35.02 -4.28 -6.93
CA PHE A 30 35.06 -3.62 -5.63
C PHE A 30 34.14 -4.30 -4.61
N ASP A 31 34.75 -5.08 -3.74
CA ASP A 31 34.04 -5.71 -2.63
C ASP A 31 33.55 -4.65 -1.62
N LYS A 32 32.24 -4.59 -1.40
CA LYS A 32 31.55 -3.65 -0.48
C LYS A 32 31.91 -2.16 -0.70
N PHE A 33 31.83 -1.64 -1.92
CA PHE A 33 31.99 -0.19 -2.15
C PHE A 33 30.82 0.58 -1.53
N ARG A 34 31.05 1.45 -0.54
CA ARG A 34 29.98 2.13 0.20
C ARG A 34 29.87 3.61 -0.10
N THR A 35 28.64 4.14 -0.17
CA THR A 35 28.34 5.58 -0.36
C THR A 35 29.18 6.48 0.55
N GLY A 36 29.84 7.48 -0.05
CA GLY A 36 30.77 8.40 0.59
C GLY A 36 32.22 7.89 0.68
N GLU A 37 32.51 6.68 0.20
CA GLU A 37 33.88 6.22 -0.04
C GLU A 37 34.36 6.65 -1.43
N THR A 38 35.67 6.92 -1.51
CA THR A 38 36.42 7.04 -2.76
C THR A 38 37.32 5.81 -2.90
N ARG A 39 37.43 5.23 -4.10
CA ARG A 39 38.33 4.10 -4.39
C ARG A 39 39.10 4.33 -5.68
N ASN A 40 40.31 3.79 -5.73
CA ASN A 40 41.15 3.77 -6.93
C ASN A 40 40.94 2.44 -7.65
N LEU A 41 40.72 2.51 -8.96
CA LEU A 41 40.71 1.37 -9.86
C LEU A 41 41.95 1.47 -10.75
N THR A 42 42.82 0.46 -10.70
CA THR A 42 43.95 0.36 -11.62
C THR A 42 43.51 -0.42 -12.85
N ILE A 43 43.62 0.18 -14.02
CA ILE A 43 43.25 -0.44 -15.30
C ILE A 43 44.54 -0.67 -16.08
N GLN A 44 44.77 -1.91 -16.50
CA GLN A 44 45.87 -2.30 -17.38
C GLN A 44 45.29 -2.66 -18.74
N VAL A 45 45.74 -1.98 -19.79
CA VAL A 45 45.32 -2.20 -21.18
C VAL A 45 46.53 -2.65 -21.98
N THR A 46 46.44 -3.81 -22.62
CA THR A 46 47.48 -4.37 -23.49
C THR A 46 47.08 -4.18 -24.95
N SER A 47 47.99 -3.64 -25.76
CA SER A 47 47.79 -3.47 -27.21
C SER A 47 48.77 -4.35 -27.99
N ASP A 48 48.35 -4.88 -29.14
CA ASP A 48 49.17 -5.72 -30.03
C ASP A 48 50.28 -4.93 -30.79
N GLY A 49 50.77 -3.84 -30.21
CA GLY A 49 51.88 -3.02 -30.72
C GLY A 49 51.52 -2.04 -31.84
N THR A 50 50.33 -2.13 -32.44
CA THR A 50 49.87 -1.25 -33.53
C THR A 50 49.60 0.20 -33.11
N LYS A 51 49.40 0.46 -31.81
CA LYS A 51 49.06 1.78 -31.23
C LYS A 51 50.21 2.44 -30.44
N SER A 52 51.44 1.93 -30.55
CA SER A 52 52.58 2.35 -29.73
C SER A 52 53.23 3.65 -30.24
N GLY A 53 53.44 4.61 -29.33
CA GLY A 53 54.17 5.86 -29.60
C GLY A 53 53.31 7.11 -29.80
N GLU A 54 51.98 6.98 -29.88
CA GLU A 54 51.04 8.11 -29.89
C GLU A 54 50.24 8.18 -28.58
N ASP A 55 49.84 9.39 -28.19
CA ASP A 55 48.98 9.64 -27.03
C ASP A 55 47.51 9.44 -27.45
N HIS A 56 46.86 8.41 -26.91
CA HIS A 56 45.44 8.13 -27.15
C HIS A 56 44.58 8.87 -26.13
N GLU A 57 43.53 9.53 -26.58
CA GLU A 57 42.54 10.17 -25.70
C GLU A 57 41.81 9.10 -24.88
N LEU A 58 41.70 9.32 -23.58
CA LEU A 58 41.00 8.44 -22.64
C LEU A 58 39.76 9.16 -22.14
N ILE A 59 38.57 8.60 -22.39
CA ILE A 59 37.32 9.08 -21.80
C ILE A 59 36.78 7.99 -20.87
N VAL A 60 36.66 8.33 -19.58
CA VAL A 60 36.14 7.45 -18.53
C VAL A 60 34.86 8.06 -17.97
N GLU A 61 33.74 7.39 -18.24
CA GLU A 61 32.41 7.84 -17.84
C GLU A 61 31.69 6.76 -17.03
N CYS A 62 30.89 7.19 -16.05
CA CYS A 62 29.96 6.30 -15.38
C CYS A 62 28.59 6.41 -16.04
N MET A 63 27.97 5.28 -16.37
CA MET A 63 26.64 5.25 -17.00
C MET A 63 25.55 6.03 -16.21
N HIS A 64 25.75 6.22 -14.90
CA HIS A 64 24.86 6.97 -14.03
C HIS A 64 25.66 7.84 -13.04
N GLU A 65 25.96 9.09 -13.43
CA GLU A 65 26.73 10.05 -12.60
C GLU A 65 26.10 10.32 -11.22
N ASP A 66 24.76 10.24 -11.12
CA ASP A 66 24.02 10.41 -9.85
C ASP A 66 24.41 9.34 -8.82
N ILE A 67 24.78 8.14 -9.27
CA ILE A 67 25.12 7.01 -8.40
C ILE A 67 26.63 7.00 -8.10
N CYS A 68 27.44 7.29 -9.11
CA CYS A 68 28.89 7.17 -9.02
C CYS A 68 29.57 8.15 -9.96
N LYS A 69 30.52 8.92 -9.45
CA LYS A 69 31.24 9.96 -10.20
C LYS A 69 32.72 9.65 -10.29
N VAL A 70 33.30 9.84 -11.47
CA VAL A 70 34.76 9.82 -11.65
C VAL A 70 35.34 11.17 -11.19
N ILE A 71 36.29 11.14 -10.24
CA ILE A 71 36.96 12.36 -9.74
C ILE A 71 38.18 12.68 -10.61
N HIS A 72 39.00 11.68 -10.93
CA HIS A 72 40.30 11.87 -11.56
C HIS A 72 40.68 10.66 -12.41
N TYR A 73 41.13 10.93 -13.63
CA TYR A 73 41.76 9.98 -14.56
C TYR A 73 42.73 10.78 -15.46
N PRO A 74 43.77 10.15 -16.03
CA PRO A 74 44.66 10.85 -16.98
C PRO A 74 43.95 11.04 -18.33
N SER A 75 44.01 12.25 -18.90
CA SER A 75 43.31 12.57 -20.16
C SER A 75 43.87 11.86 -21.39
N THR A 76 45.12 11.43 -21.35
CA THR A 76 45.77 10.64 -22.40
C THR A 76 46.49 9.44 -21.81
N ILE A 77 46.62 8.38 -22.61
CA ILE A 77 47.47 7.21 -22.31
C ILE A 77 48.45 6.95 -23.46
N ASN A 78 49.64 6.46 -23.13
CA ASN A 78 50.67 6.13 -24.11
C ASN A 78 51.14 4.68 -23.91
N PHE A 79 51.11 3.88 -24.97
CA PHE A 79 51.53 2.48 -24.96
C PHE A 79 53.05 2.38 -25.15
N SER A 80 53.79 2.39 -24.04
CA SER A 80 55.25 2.30 -24.08
C SER A 80 55.73 0.94 -24.61
N PRO A 81 56.64 0.91 -25.61
CA PRO A 81 57.20 -0.33 -26.13
C PRO A 81 58.11 -1.04 -25.13
N GLU A 82 58.60 -0.35 -24.08
CA GLU A 82 59.43 -0.97 -23.03
C GLU A 82 58.62 -1.90 -22.10
N ASN A 83 57.30 -1.70 -22.00
CA ASN A 83 56.40 -2.45 -21.12
C ASN A 83 55.51 -3.44 -21.89
N ASN A 84 56.02 -4.10 -22.93
CA ASN A 84 55.24 -4.98 -23.82
C ASN A 84 53.94 -4.33 -24.36
N HIS A 85 53.99 -3.02 -24.69
CA HIS A 85 52.83 -2.24 -25.13
C HIS A 85 51.65 -2.24 -24.14
N THR A 86 51.92 -2.37 -22.84
CA THR A 86 50.91 -2.19 -21.78
C THR A 86 50.87 -0.74 -21.29
N ALA A 87 49.67 -0.20 -21.15
CA ALA A 87 49.40 1.06 -20.45
C ALA A 87 48.69 0.75 -19.14
N THR A 88 49.19 1.29 -18.02
CA THR A 88 48.55 1.18 -16.70
C THR A 88 48.18 2.58 -16.19
N PHE A 89 46.93 2.78 -15.80
CA PHE A 89 46.46 4.05 -15.24
C PHE A 89 45.52 3.84 -14.05
N GLU A 90 45.45 4.83 -13.17
CA GLU A 90 44.52 4.86 -12.04
C GLU A 90 43.33 5.78 -12.31
N VAL A 91 42.14 5.25 -12.08
CA VAL A 91 40.87 5.99 -12.09
C VAL A 91 40.40 6.11 -10.65
N VAL A 92 40.19 7.35 -10.18
CA VAL A 92 39.67 7.64 -8.84
C VAL A 92 38.17 7.86 -8.91
N ILE A 93 37.42 7.04 -8.19
CA ILE A 93 35.96 6.91 -8.31
C ILE A 93 35.30 7.22 -6.96
N GLU A 94 34.31 8.14 -6.96
CA GLU A 94 33.49 8.53 -5.82
C GLU A 94 32.13 7.83 -5.86
N SER A 95 31.72 7.26 -4.72
CA SER A 95 30.38 6.72 -4.52
C SER A 95 29.41 7.78 -3.98
N ARG A 96 28.36 8.11 -4.75
CA ARG A 96 27.40 9.18 -4.43
C ARG A 96 26.06 8.67 -3.96
N PHE A 97 25.60 7.54 -4.51
CA PHE A 97 24.34 6.92 -4.16
C PHE A 97 24.45 5.39 -4.17
N LEU A 98 23.41 4.70 -3.70
CA LEU A 98 23.33 3.24 -3.78
C LEU A 98 22.77 2.79 -5.13
N GLY A 99 23.21 1.64 -5.63
CA GLY A 99 22.75 1.09 -6.89
C GLY A 99 23.75 0.17 -7.58
N VAL A 100 23.43 -0.22 -8.80
CA VAL A 100 24.34 -0.93 -9.71
C VAL A 100 24.54 -0.06 -10.93
N THR A 101 25.78 0.15 -11.34
CA THR A 101 26.15 0.94 -12.52
C THR A 101 27.39 0.33 -13.19
N HIS A 102 27.71 0.76 -14.40
CA HIS A 102 28.92 0.35 -15.12
C HIS A 102 29.80 1.56 -15.38
N LEU A 103 31.11 1.37 -15.24
CA LEU A 103 32.13 2.30 -15.69
C LEU A 103 32.46 1.96 -17.15
N ASN A 104 32.15 2.87 -18.07
CA ASN A 104 32.58 2.77 -19.45
C ASN A 104 33.95 3.44 -19.58
N VAL A 105 34.88 2.76 -20.24
CA VAL A 105 36.22 3.27 -20.54
C VAL A 105 36.40 3.19 -22.04
N THR A 106 36.81 4.30 -22.65
CA THR A 106 37.06 4.39 -24.08
C THR A 106 38.47 4.89 -24.32
N VAL A 107 39.16 4.27 -25.27
CA VAL A 107 40.57 4.54 -25.63
C VAL A 107 40.58 4.85 -27.13
N GLY A 108 40.67 6.13 -27.47
CA GLY A 108 40.35 6.59 -28.83
C GLY A 108 38.94 6.14 -29.23
N ASP A 109 38.82 5.46 -30.37
CA ASP A 109 37.53 4.96 -30.89
C ASP A 109 37.08 3.60 -30.30
N GLU A 110 37.87 2.96 -29.44
CA GLU A 110 37.56 1.62 -28.90
C GLU A 110 36.94 1.67 -27.49
N VAL A 111 35.79 1.01 -27.35
CA VAL A 111 35.06 0.87 -26.08
C VAL A 111 35.50 -0.41 -25.38
N LEU A 112 36.08 -0.28 -24.18
CA LEU A 112 36.50 -1.40 -23.34
C LEU A 112 35.30 -2.04 -22.61
N PRO A 113 35.37 -3.32 -22.21
CA PRO A 113 34.29 -4.00 -21.48
C PRO A 113 33.97 -3.29 -20.15
N GLY A 114 32.73 -2.81 -20.00
CA GLY A 114 32.35 -1.95 -18.88
C GLY A 114 32.46 -2.61 -17.49
N PHE A 115 33.22 -2.00 -16.58
CA PHE A 115 33.48 -2.53 -15.25
C PHE A 115 32.26 -2.39 -14.32
N PRO A 116 31.72 -3.48 -13.74
CA PRO A 116 30.51 -3.43 -12.92
C PRO A 116 30.77 -2.89 -11.50
N LEU A 117 30.05 -1.83 -11.14
CA LEU A 117 30.12 -1.19 -9.82
C LEU A 117 28.81 -1.46 -9.05
N ARG A 118 28.94 -2.14 -7.89
CA ARG A 118 27.84 -2.35 -6.94
C ARG A 118 28.08 -1.46 -5.74
N LEU A 119 27.22 -0.45 -5.56
CA LEU A 119 27.37 0.58 -4.54
C LEU A 119 26.34 0.37 -3.42
N LEU A 120 26.86 0.11 -2.22
CA LEU A 120 26.10 -0.18 -1.00
C LEU A 120 25.99 1.08 -0.13
N ARG A 121 25.12 1.06 0.87
CA ARG A 121 25.00 2.17 1.84
C ARG A 121 26.25 2.37 2.69
N SER A 122 26.40 3.57 3.26
CA SER A 122 27.44 3.88 4.25
C SER A 122 27.35 2.98 5.48
N ASP A 123 28.48 2.65 6.13
CA ASP A 123 28.51 1.77 7.31
C ASP A 123 27.64 2.27 8.47
N ARG A 124 27.50 3.60 8.60
CA ARG A 124 26.60 4.22 9.59
C ARG A 124 25.14 3.92 9.28
N GLU A 125 24.74 4.07 8.03
CA GLU A 125 23.37 3.84 7.54
C GLU A 125 23.02 2.35 7.57
N ALA A 126 23.96 1.48 7.20
CA ALA A 126 23.80 0.03 7.29
C ALA A 126 23.58 -0.42 8.75
N LYS A 127 24.34 0.12 9.71
CA LYS A 127 24.13 -0.13 11.15
C LYS A 127 22.76 0.38 11.62
N VAL A 128 22.37 1.60 11.26
CA VAL A 128 21.06 2.17 11.59
C VAL A 128 19.92 1.32 11.01
N THR A 129 20.04 0.92 9.75
CA THR A 129 19.07 0.06 9.05
C THR A 129 18.98 -1.33 9.67
N LYS A 130 20.10 -1.91 10.12
CA LYS A 130 20.10 -3.17 10.87
C LYS A 130 19.31 -3.07 12.18
N TYR A 131 19.49 -1.99 12.95
CA TYR A 131 18.68 -1.76 14.16
C TYR A 131 17.20 -1.52 13.83
N PHE A 132 16.90 -0.79 12.76
CA PHE A 132 15.53 -0.62 12.25
C PHE A 132 14.89 -1.96 11.87
N ASN A 133 15.58 -2.81 11.12
CA ASN A 133 15.08 -4.13 10.70
C ASN A 133 14.85 -5.08 11.89
N ILE A 134 15.72 -5.05 12.92
CA ILE A 134 15.51 -5.80 14.18
C ILE A 134 14.24 -5.30 14.89
N PHE A 135 14.09 -3.98 15.03
CA PHE A 135 12.93 -3.39 15.71
C PHE A 135 11.62 -3.62 14.94
N LEU A 136 11.66 -3.55 13.61
CA LEU A 136 10.57 -3.90 12.71
C LEU A 136 10.18 -5.38 12.84
N GLY A 137 11.15 -6.30 12.91
CA GLY A 137 10.91 -7.72 13.13
C GLY A 137 10.20 -8.00 14.45
N ILE A 138 10.64 -7.36 15.54
CA ILE A 138 9.98 -7.43 16.86
C ILE A 138 8.54 -6.90 16.78
N PHE A 139 8.31 -5.78 16.09
CA PHE A 139 6.97 -5.22 15.92
C PHE A 139 6.06 -6.14 15.09
N ILE A 140 6.56 -6.70 13.99
CA ILE A 140 5.82 -7.68 13.18
C ILE A 140 5.47 -8.91 14.02
N PHE A 141 6.39 -9.41 14.85
CA PHE A 141 6.13 -10.52 15.77
C PHE A 141 4.99 -10.20 16.76
N ILE A 142 4.99 -9.00 17.35
CA ILE A 142 3.91 -8.55 18.27
C ILE A 142 2.57 -8.44 17.54
N ILE A 143 2.53 -7.82 16.35
CA ILE A 143 1.31 -7.66 15.55
C ILE A 143 0.76 -9.01 15.08
N SER A 144 1.63 -9.92 14.64
CA SER A 144 1.25 -11.25 14.17
C SER A 144 0.73 -12.11 15.33
N THR A 145 1.32 -11.97 16.52
CA THR A 145 0.77 -12.55 17.76
C THR A 145 -0.62 -11.98 18.07
N MET A 146 -0.81 -10.66 17.95
CA MET A 146 -2.13 -10.03 18.16
C MET A 146 -3.18 -10.56 17.17
N MET A 147 -2.84 -10.66 15.90
CA MET A 147 -3.70 -11.28 14.88
C MET A 147 -4.02 -12.73 15.26
N GLY A 148 -3.01 -13.51 15.66
CA GLY A 148 -3.15 -14.86 16.21
C GLY A 148 -4.19 -14.96 17.34
N THR A 149 -4.22 -13.99 18.27
CA THR A 149 -5.20 -14.01 19.36
C THR A 149 -6.66 -13.79 18.93
N GLN A 150 -6.92 -13.24 17.74
CA GLN A 150 -8.27 -13.02 17.22
C GLN A 150 -8.87 -14.31 16.60
N LEU A 151 -8.03 -15.30 16.33
CA LEU A 151 -8.36 -16.58 15.72
C LEU A 151 -8.85 -17.58 16.78
N GLU A 152 -10.09 -17.43 17.21
CA GLU A 152 -10.71 -18.39 18.14
C GLU A 152 -11.07 -19.71 17.42
N PRO A 153 -10.66 -20.89 17.92
CA PRO A 153 -10.99 -22.18 17.29
C PRO A 153 -12.48 -22.43 17.07
N LYS A 154 -13.36 -21.90 17.94
CA LYS A 154 -14.82 -22.00 17.76
C LYS A 154 -15.32 -21.23 16.54
N ARG A 155 -14.71 -20.08 16.22
CA ARG A 155 -15.02 -19.32 15.00
C ARG A 155 -14.56 -20.08 13.77
N ILE A 156 -13.37 -20.68 13.79
CA ILE A 156 -12.85 -21.55 12.70
C ILE A 156 -13.84 -22.69 12.37
N ILE A 157 -14.43 -23.34 13.38
CA ILE A 157 -15.47 -24.38 13.16
C ILE A 157 -16.76 -23.80 12.56
N GLY A 158 -17.17 -22.59 12.95
CA GLY A 158 -18.31 -21.90 12.35
C GLY A 158 -18.10 -21.56 10.86
N ILE A 159 -16.85 -21.26 10.49
CA ILE A 159 -16.44 -20.90 9.13
C ILE A 159 -16.52 -22.12 8.19
N ALA A 160 -16.10 -23.29 8.67
CA ALA A 160 -16.23 -24.55 7.93
C ALA A 160 -17.68 -24.89 7.53
N ARG A 161 -18.69 -24.30 8.19
CA ARG A 161 -20.11 -24.44 7.85
C ARG A 161 -20.62 -23.48 6.78
N LYS A 162 -19.83 -22.45 6.39
CA LYS A 162 -20.17 -21.48 5.33
C LYS A 162 -18.94 -21.13 4.47
N PRO A 163 -18.40 -22.09 3.70
CA PRO A 163 -17.11 -21.93 3.02
C PRO A 163 -17.12 -20.97 1.81
N ILE A 164 -18.29 -20.61 1.26
CA ILE A 164 -18.41 -19.89 -0.01
C ILE A 164 -17.62 -18.58 -0.02
N GLY A 165 -17.84 -17.69 0.96
CA GLY A 165 -17.12 -16.41 1.07
C GLY A 165 -15.59 -16.59 1.17
N PRO A 166 -15.09 -17.39 2.14
CA PRO A 166 -13.66 -17.68 2.26
C PRO A 166 -13.04 -18.32 1.01
N THR A 167 -13.75 -19.20 0.30
CA THR A 167 -13.27 -19.82 -0.94
C THR A 167 -13.17 -18.80 -2.08
N ILE A 168 -14.14 -17.92 -2.25
CA ILE A 168 -14.05 -16.80 -3.22
C ILE A 168 -12.85 -15.93 -2.88
N GLY A 169 -12.72 -15.58 -1.60
CA GLY A 169 -11.59 -14.83 -1.06
C GLY A 169 -10.22 -15.48 -1.31
N PHE A 170 -10.12 -16.80 -1.23
CA PHE A 170 -8.90 -17.55 -1.55
C PHE A 170 -8.51 -17.40 -3.04
N PHE A 171 -9.46 -17.55 -3.96
CA PHE A 171 -9.19 -17.40 -5.40
C PHE A 171 -8.87 -15.95 -5.78
N CYS A 172 -9.59 -14.96 -5.21
CA CYS A 172 -9.23 -13.54 -5.38
C CYS A 172 -7.80 -13.25 -4.88
N GLN A 173 -7.41 -13.81 -3.73
CA GLN A 173 -6.09 -13.62 -3.14
C GLN A 173 -4.96 -14.30 -3.90
N PHE A 174 -5.09 -15.57 -4.26
CA PHE A 174 -3.98 -16.36 -4.79
C PHE A 174 -4.08 -16.67 -6.28
N LEU A 175 -5.06 -16.12 -6.99
CA LEU A 175 -5.12 -16.16 -8.46
C LEU A 175 -5.32 -14.74 -9.01
N GLY A 176 -6.24 -13.96 -8.43
CA GLY A 176 -6.48 -12.56 -8.79
C GLY A 176 -5.27 -11.65 -8.52
N MET A 177 -4.83 -11.55 -7.27
CA MET A 177 -3.75 -10.61 -6.93
C MET A 177 -2.40 -10.93 -7.61
N PRO A 178 -1.90 -12.18 -7.66
CA PRO A 178 -0.67 -12.51 -8.39
C PRO A 178 -0.71 -12.18 -9.88
N THR A 179 -1.85 -12.38 -10.55
CA THR A 179 -1.99 -12.03 -11.97
C THR A 179 -2.02 -10.51 -12.18
N ILE A 180 -2.73 -9.76 -11.32
CA ILE A 180 -2.70 -8.29 -11.31
C ILE A 180 -1.27 -7.79 -11.06
N GLY A 181 -0.60 -8.32 -10.03
CA GLY A 181 0.76 -7.91 -9.67
C GLY A 181 1.78 -8.20 -10.78
N PHE A 182 1.68 -9.35 -11.44
CA PHE A 182 2.51 -9.68 -12.60
C PHE A 182 2.29 -8.69 -13.75
N LEU A 183 1.03 -8.39 -14.10
CA LEU A 183 0.70 -7.47 -15.19
C LEU A 183 1.13 -6.03 -14.88
N VAL A 184 0.87 -5.53 -13.66
CA VAL A 184 1.28 -4.18 -13.24
C VAL A 184 2.81 -4.07 -13.18
N ALA A 185 3.51 -5.10 -12.67
CA ALA A 185 4.96 -5.13 -12.68
C ALA A 185 5.52 -5.11 -14.10
N ASN A 186 5.00 -5.96 -15.00
CA ASN A 186 5.55 -6.11 -16.34
C ASN A 186 5.29 -4.90 -17.26
N PHE A 187 4.11 -4.28 -17.18
CA PHE A 187 3.73 -3.17 -18.08
C PHE A 187 3.89 -1.78 -17.45
N GLY A 188 3.94 -1.66 -16.12
CA GLY A 188 4.03 -0.37 -15.42
C GLY A 188 5.46 0.09 -15.12
N LEU A 189 6.36 -0.85 -14.84
CA LEU A 189 7.75 -0.57 -14.47
C LEU A 189 8.71 -0.73 -15.67
N PRO A 190 9.83 0.03 -15.71
CA PRO A 190 10.90 -0.14 -16.71
C PRO A 190 11.48 -1.57 -16.72
N ASP A 191 12.01 -2.02 -17.87
CA ASP A 191 12.44 -3.41 -18.06
C ASP A 191 13.74 -3.79 -17.33
N ASP A 192 14.59 -2.80 -17.08
CA ASP A 192 15.77 -2.85 -16.22
C ASP A 192 15.43 -2.94 -14.71
N ALA A 193 14.20 -2.61 -14.31
CA ALA A 193 13.79 -2.50 -12.91
C ALA A 193 13.41 -3.83 -12.23
N ASN A 194 14.16 -4.92 -12.50
CA ASN A 194 13.87 -6.29 -12.03
C ASN A 194 13.58 -6.38 -10.52
N SER A 195 14.38 -5.73 -9.66
CA SER A 195 14.18 -5.72 -8.21
C SER A 195 12.85 -5.10 -7.77
N LEU A 196 12.38 -4.06 -8.47
CA LEU A 196 11.07 -3.43 -8.23
C LEU A 196 9.92 -4.30 -8.75
N LYS A 197 10.08 -4.89 -9.94
CA LYS A 197 9.10 -5.84 -10.52
C LYS A 197 8.89 -7.03 -9.59
N MET A 198 9.97 -7.64 -9.09
CA MET A 198 9.89 -8.76 -8.15
C MET A 198 9.27 -8.34 -6.81
N ALA A 199 9.57 -7.15 -6.28
CA ALA A 199 8.97 -6.66 -5.03
C ALA A 199 7.46 -6.45 -5.12
N LEU A 200 6.98 -5.87 -6.22
CA LEU A 200 5.56 -5.67 -6.46
C LEU A 200 4.83 -7.00 -6.64
N PHE A 201 5.42 -7.92 -7.41
CA PHE A 201 4.88 -9.27 -7.58
C PHE A 201 4.85 -10.03 -6.25
N ALA A 202 5.94 -10.05 -5.49
CA ALA A 202 5.99 -10.66 -4.16
C ALA A 202 4.90 -10.11 -3.23
N THR A 203 4.70 -8.79 -3.21
CA THR A 203 3.62 -8.12 -2.46
C THR A 203 2.23 -8.59 -2.87
N SER A 204 2.01 -8.87 -4.16
CA SER A 204 0.74 -9.38 -4.69
C SER A 204 0.46 -10.85 -4.34
N THR A 205 1.49 -11.63 -4.00
CA THR A 205 1.35 -13.04 -3.57
C THR A 205 1.07 -13.19 -2.07
N CYS A 206 1.22 -12.13 -1.28
CA CYS A 206 1.01 -12.15 0.17
C CYS A 206 -0.43 -12.55 0.54
N PRO A 207 -0.67 -13.01 1.78
CA PRO A 207 -2.02 -13.10 2.34
C PRO A 207 -2.57 -11.71 2.70
N GLY A 208 -3.88 -11.63 2.95
CA GLY A 208 -4.52 -10.44 3.51
C GLY A 208 -3.81 -9.98 4.80
N GLY A 209 -3.65 -8.67 4.95
CA GLY A 209 -2.99 -8.07 6.11
C GLY A 209 -4.00 -7.51 7.11
N GLY A 210 -3.82 -7.77 8.41
CA GLY A 210 -4.79 -7.44 9.49
C GLY A 210 -5.21 -5.96 9.67
N LYS A 211 -4.77 -5.04 8.81
CA LYS A 211 -5.42 -3.73 8.61
C LYS A 211 -6.81 -3.88 7.94
N SER A 212 -7.04 -4.98 7.23
CA SER A 212 -8.31 -5.34 6.57
C SER A 212 -9.49 -5.34 7.55
N SER A 213 -9.36 -6.06 8.67
CA SER A 213 -10.40 -6.18 9.69
C SER A 213 -10.79 -4.83 10.31
N PHE A 214 -9.84 -3.89 10.43
CA PHE A 214 -10.13 -2.52 10.88
C PHE A 214 -11.01 -1.75 9.90
N TRP A 215 -10.69 -1.83 8.60
CA TRP A 215 -11.51 -1.23 7.55
C TRP A 215 -12.87 -1.91 7.39
N THR A 216 -12.94 -3.24 7.52
CA THR A 216 -14.20 -4.01 7.56
C THR A 216 -15.12 -3.52 8.68
N ILE A 217 -14.58 -3.22 9.87
CA ILE A 217 -15.36 -2.63 10.98
C ILE A 217 -15.86 -1.22 10.63
N ILE A 218 -15.00 -0.35 10.08
CA ILE A 218 -15.37 1.02 9.71
C ILE A 218 -16.51 1.05 8.69
N PHE A 219 -16.49 0.13 7.72
CA PHE A 219 -17.51 0.03 6.67
C PHE A 219 -18.71 -0.87 7.04
N SER A 220 -18.79 -1.37 8.28
CA SER A 220 -19.85 -2.27 8.75
C SER A 220 -20.02 -3.54 7.90
N GLY A 221 -18.90 -4.05 7.39
CA GLY A 221 -18.79 -5.33 6.68
C GLY A 221 -18.90 -6.53 7.63
N ASN A 222 -18.64 -7.72 7.09
CA ASN A 222 -18.71 -8.97 7.83
C ASN A 222 -17.36 -9.28 8.49
N LEU A 223 -17.18 -8.84 9.74
CA LEU A 223 -15.93 -9.04 10.49
C LEU A 223 -15.58 -10.52 10.67
N ASP A 224 -16.57 -11.40 10.86
CA ASP A 224 -16.30 -12.84 10.96
C ASP A 224 -15.69 -13.37 9.65
N LEU A 225 -16.24 -12.98 8.49
CA LEU A 225 -15.69 -13.32 7.17
C LEU A 225 -14.28 -12.77 6.94
N SER A 226 -13.99 -11.52 7.35
CA SER A 226 -12.64 -10.94 7.28
C SER A 226 -11.63 -11.83 8.01
N ILE A 227 -11.86 -12.09 9.31
CA ILE A 227 -10.99 -12.92 10.14
C ILE A 227 -10.85 -14.34 9.57
N SER A 228 -11.92 -14.89 8.99
CA SER A 228 -11.92 -16.17 8.28
C SER A 228 -10.93 -16.21 7.14
N MET A 229 -10.99 -15.18 6.28
CA MET A 229 -10.18 -15.06 5.09
C MET A 229 -8.73 -14.81 5.46
N THR A 230 -8.43 -13.88 6.38
CA THR A 230 -7.05 -13.65 6.81
C THR A 230 -6.41 -14.93 7.36
N PHE A 231 -7.17 -15.76 8.09
CA PHE A 231 -6.69 -17.06 8.59
C PHE A 231 -6.37 -18.05 7.47
N THR A 232 -7.37 -18.37 6.64
CA THR A 232 -7.22 -19.40 5.60
C THR A 232 -6.17 -18.97 4.57
N GLN A 233 -6.08 -17.68 4.27
CA GLN A 233 -5.05 -17.13 3.40
C GLN A 233 -3.66 -17.19 4.05
N THR A 234 -3.51 -16.86 5.34
CA THR A 234 -2.21 -16.96 6.03
C THR A 234 -1.70 -18.40 6.06
N LEU A 235 -2.60 -19.39 6.25
CA LEU A 235 -2.25 -20.80 6.17
C LEU A 235 -1.85 -21.22 4.74
N ALA A 236 -2.60 -20.78 3.74
CA ALA A 236 -2.31 -21.07 2.33
C ALA A 236 -1.02 -20.40 1.82
N ALA A 237 -0.65 -19.22 2.34
CA ALA A 237 0.52 -18.47 1.93
C ALA A 237 1.82 -19.26 2.07
N LEU A 238 1.92 -20.16 3.06
CA LEU A 238 3.05 -21.08 3.24
C LEU A 238 3.38 -21.90 1.98
N PHE A 239 2.37 -22.22 1.17
CA PHE A 239 2.53 -22.99 -0.07
C PHE A 239 2.37 -22.11 -1.31
N MET A 240 1.38 -21.21 -1.32
CA MET A 240 1.07 -20.38 -2.48
C MET A 240 2.16 -19.33 -2.77
N MET A 241 2.74 -18.67 -1.76
CA MET A 241 3.81 -17.68 -2.02
C MET A 241 5.05 -18.33 -2.64
N PRO A 242 5.64 -19.42 -2.07
CA PRO A 242 6.76 -20.10 -2.73
C PRO A 242 6.41 -20.64 -4.12
N LEU A 243 5.16 -21.10 -4.35
CA LEU A 243 4.71 -21.58 -5.65
C LEU A 243 4.73 -20.45 -6.71
N TRP A 244 4.10 -19.31 -6.43
CA TRP A 244 4.09 -18.16 -7.35
C TRP A 244 5.50 -17.59 -7.59
N MET A 245 6.32 -17.48 -6.55
CA MET A 245 7.71 -17.06 -6.69
C MET A 245 8.55 -18.06 -7.50
N SER A 246 8.32 -19.36 -7.37
CA SER A 246 9.03 -20.40 -8.12
C SER A 246 8.63 -20.51 -9.59
N THR A 247 7.46 -19.96 -9.96
CA THR A 247 6.90 -20.01 -11.31
C THR A 247 7.08 -18.67 -12.02
N LEU A 248 6.19 -17.71 -11.79
CA LEU A 248 6.21 -16.39 -12.43
C LEU A 248 7.22 -15.41 -11.80
N GLY A 249 7.58 -15.60 -10.54
CA GLY A 249 8.63 -14.79 -9.90
C GLY A 249 9.98 -14.88 -10.62
N ARG A 250 10.28 -16.03 -11.25
CA ARG A 250 11.49 -16.22 -12.07
C ARG A 250 11.59 -15.31 -13.29
N HIS A 251 10.48 -14.74 -13.74
CA HIS A 251 10.47 -13.80 -14.87
C HIS A 251 11.12 -12.45 -14.51
N PHE A 252 11.18 -12.12 -13.22
CA PHE A 252 11.74 -10.87 -12.70
C PHE A 252 13.12 -11.05 -12.04
N THR A 253 13.78 -12.17 -12.32
CA THR A 253 15.14 -12.47 -11.83
C THR A 253 16.04 -12.87 -12.98
N ASP A 254 17.23 -12.27 -13.05
CA ASP A 254 18.25 -12.65 -14.02
C ASP A 254 18.65 -14.12 -13.87
N ALA A 255 19.10 -14.74 -14.96
CA ALA A 255 19.38 -16.19 -15.02
C ALA A 255 20.39 -16.70 -13.97
N HIS A 256 21.18 -15.81 -13.36
CA HIS A 256 22.16 -16.11 -12.33
C HIS A 256 21.64 -15.90 -10.90
N VAL A 257 20.53 -15.17 -10.69
CA VAL A 257 19.95 -14.90 -9.36
C VAL A 257 18.91 -15.96 -9.03
N ARG A 258 19.36 -17.08 -8.45
CA ARG A 258 18.47 -18.16 -8.04
C ARG A 258 17.63 -17.73 -6.83
N ILE A 259 16.32 -17.51 -7.04
CA ILE A 259 15.35 -17.21 -5.97
C ILE A 259 15.56 -18.21 -4.80
N PRO A 260 15.92 -17.74 -3.59
CA PRO A 260 16.29 -18.61 -2.48
C PRO A 260 15.04 -19.18 -1.81
N PHE A 261 14.39 -20.13 -2.47
CA PHE A 261 13.13 -20.77 -2.06
C PHE A 261 13.14 -21.24 -0.60
N LEU A 262 14.27 -21.79 -0.13
CA LEU A 262 14.41 -22.21 1.27
C LEU A 262 14.25 -21.03 2.24
N ARG A 263 14.85 -19.87 1.94
CA ARG A 263 14.71 -18.64 2.75
C ARG A 263 13.29 -18.06 2.70
N ILE A 264 12.59 -18.20 1.57
CA ILE A 264 11.16 -17.85 1.47
C ILE A 264 10.36 -18.69 2.48
N VAL A 265 10.55 -20.01 2.47
CA VAL A 265 9.84 -20.92 3.38
C VAL A 265 10.24 -20.67 4.84
N GLU A 266 11.53 -20.53 5.14
CA GLU A 266 12.04 -20.18 6.48
C GLU A 266 11.38 -18.89 7.02
N GLY A 267 11.32 -17.84 6.19
CA GLY A 267 10.72 -16.56 6.57
C GLY A 267 9.21 -16.65 6.83
N LEU A 268 8.48 -17.42 6.03
CA LEU A 268 7.04 -17.65 6.22
C LEU A 268 6.75 -18.53 7.46
N VAL A 269 7.60 -19.52 7.73
CA VAL A 269 7.54 -20.34 8.95
C VAL A 269 7.83 -19.46 10.18
N ALA A 270 8.83 -18.59 10.12
CA ALA A 270 9.13 -17.63 11.19
C ALA A 270 7.96 -16.66 11.47
N PHE A 271 7.19 -16.28 10.45
CA PHE A 271 5.94 -15.50 10.60
C PHE A 271 4.79 -16.31 11.21
N MET A 272 4.71 -17.62 10.95
CA MET A 272 3.68 -18.49 11.52
C MET A 272 3.83 -18.75 13.02
N VAL A 273 5.06 -18.77 13.54
CA VAL A 273 5.34 -18.97 14.98
C VAL A 273 4.56 -17.99 15.88
N PRO A 274 4.65 -16.65 15.74
CA PRO A 274 3.88 -15.73 16.57
C PRO A 274 2.37 -15.87 16.38
N THR A 275 1.89 -16.11 15.15
CA THR A 275 0.45 -16.26 14.88
C THR A 275 -0.12 -17.50 15.59
N THR A 276 0.56 -18.64 15.49
CA THR A 276 0.22 -19.87 16.22
C THR A 276 0.33 -19.68 17.73
N MET A 277 1.34 -18.96 18.22
CA MET A 277 1.46 -18.62 19.65
C MET A 277 0.26 -17.80 20.15
N GLY A 278 -0.20 -16.82 19.36
CA GLY A 278 -1.42 -16.06 19.66
C GLY A 278 -2.67 -16.94 19.76
N MET A 279 -2.83 -17.90 18.83
CA MET A 279 -3.94 -18.88 18.86
C MET A 279 -3.90 -19.76 20.10
N ILE A 280 -2.72 -20.25 20.49
CA ILE A 280 -2.50 -21.08 21.69
C ILE A 280 -2.90 -20.31 22.95
N ILE A 281 -2.51 -19.03 23.07
CA ILE A 281 -2.88 -18.17 24.20
C ILE A 281 -4.41 -18.00 24.28
N THR A 282 -5.09 -17.76 23.15
CA THR A 282 -6.56 -17.66 23.09
C THR A 282 -7.26 -18.97 23.46
N HIS A 283 -6.70 -20.12 23.08
CA HIS A 283 -7.28 -21.42 23.41
C HIS A 283 -7.14 -21.77 24.91
N TYR A 284 -5.92 -21.69 25.46
CA TYR A 284 -5.65 -22.14 26.84
C TYR A 284 -5.92 -21.08 27.91
N ARG A 285 -5.85 -19.78 27.59
CA ARG A 285 -6.00 -18.68 28.56
C ARG A 285 -6.88 -17.54 28.03
N PRO A 286 -8.12 -17.81 27.58
CA PRO A 286 -9.03 -16.79 27.04
C PRO A 286 -9.27 -15.60 28.00
N GLN A 287 -9.19 -15.84 29.31
CA GLN A 287 -9.35 -14.82 30.36
C GLN A 287 -8.39 -13.62 30.26
N TYR A 288 -7.20 -13.78 29.67
CA TYR A 288 -6.25 -12.66 29.52
C TYR A 288 -6.42 -11.88 28.21
N ILE A 289 -7.15 -12.41 27.23
CA ILE A 289 -7.29 -11.82 25.89
C ILE A 289 -7.79 -10.37 25.92
N PRO A 290 -8.80 -9.97 26.73
CA PRO A 290 -9.22 -8.57 26.80
C PRO A 290 -8.13 -7.63 27.33
N CYS A 291 -7.28 -8.11 28.26
CA CYS A 291 -6.16 -7.34 28.80
C CYS A 291 -5.02 -7.23 27.77
N ILE A 292 -4.70 -8.35 27.10
CA ILE A 292 -3.71 -8.42 26.02
C ILE A 292 -4.10 -7.49 24.86
N HIS A 293 -5.35 -7.53 24.39
CA HIS A 293 -5.84 -6.63 23.34
C HIS A 293 -5.74 -5.16 23.73
N LYS A 294 -6.07 -4.82 24.99
CA LYS A 294 -5.97 -3.45 25.51
C LYS A 294 -4.53 -2.95 25.56
N TRP A 295 -3.58 -3.81 25.95
CA TRP A 295 -2.15 -3.48 25.99
C TRP A 295 -1.53 -3.42 24.59
N ILE A 296 -1.68 -4.47 23.78
CA ILE A 296 -1.09 -4.51 22.45
C ILE A 296 -1.64 -3.35 21.60
N LYS A 297 -2.94 -3.04 21.63
CA LYS A 297 -3.48 -1.89 20.87
C LYS A 297 -2.78 -0.55 21.20
N ARG A 298 -2.38 -0.33 22.46
CA ARG A 298 -1.62 0.87 22.87
C ARG A 298 -0.17 0.80 22.40
N VAL A 299 0.50 -0.32 22.64
CA VAL A 299 1.90 -0.56 22.26
C VAL A 299 2.06 -0.47 20.74
N SER A 300 1.16 -1.08 19.97
CA SER A 300 1.12 -1.02 18.51
C SER A 300 0.96 0.40 17.98
N TRP A 301 0.11 1.23 18.60
CA TRP A 301 -0.04 2.63 18.20
C TRP A 301 1.24 3.45 18.45
N CYS A 302 1.86 3.28 19.62
CA CYS A 302 3.12 3.93 19.95
C CYS A 302 4.25 3.45 19.02
N ALA A 303 4.43 2.14 18.89
CA ALA A 303 5.45 1.54 18.05
C ALA A 303 5.25 1.85 16.56
N MET A 304 4.02 2.02 16.07
CA MET A 304 3.75 2.48 14.70
C MET A 304 4.25 3.90 14.48
N ILE A 305 4.04 4.83 15.43
CA ILE A 305 4.56 6.20 15.33
C ILE A 305 6.10 6.19 15.34
N VAL A 306 6.71 5.47 16.28
CA VAL A 306 8.17 5.34 16.40
C VAL A 306 8.77 4.70 15.14
N LEU A 307 8.16 3.64 14.62
CA LEU A 307 8.58 3.00 13.36
C LEU A 307 8.41 3.91 12.16
N SER A 308 7.35 4.71 12.06
CA SER A 308 7.19 5.66 10.95
C SER A 308 8.29 6.71 10.96
N ILE A 309 8.61 7.30 12.11
CA ILE A 309 9.71 8.27 12.25
C ILE A 309 11.05 7.60 11.93
N PHE A 310 11.29 6.41 12.49
CA PHE A 310 12.57 5.71 12.31
C PHE A 310 12.74 5.14 10.89
N ALA A 311 11.64 4.77 10.21
CA ALA A 311 11.64 4.36 8.81
C ALA A 311 12.00 5.53 7.88
N ILE A 312 11.39 6.71 8.09
CA ILE A 312 11.68 7.93 7.32
C ILE A 312 13.15 8.33 7.51
N TYR A 313 13.67 8.27 8.74
CA TYR A 313 15.07 8.57 9.03
C TYR A 313 16.04 7.54 8.41
N SER A 314 15.81 6.24 8.62
CA SER A 314 16.71 5.17 8.15
C SER A 314 16.65 4.95 6.64
N ASN A 315 15.57 5.40 5.99
CA ASN A 315 15.33 5.20 4.57
C ASN A 315 15.01 6.50 3.83
N TYR A 316 15.65 7.61 4.22
CA TYR A 316 15.48 8.89 3.54
C TYR A 316 15.80 8.81 2.02
N TYR A 317 16.77 7.97 1.65
CA TYR A 317 17.12 7.66 0.27
C TYR A 317 15.93 7.15 -0.57
N ILE A 318 14.95 6.43 0.03
CA ILE A 318 13.78 5.90 -0.70
C ILE A 318 13.04 7.02 -1.43
N PHE A 319 12.92 8.20 -0.83
CA PHE A 319 12.21 9.32 -1.43
C PHE A 319 12.86 9.83 -2.72
N TRP A 320 14.17 9.59 -2.91
CA TRP A 320 14.89 9.90 -4.16
C TRP A 320 14.68 8.82 -5.24
N LEU A 321 14.41 7.56 -4.87
CA LEU A 321 14.06 6.50 -5.82
C LEU A 321 12.59 6.57 -6.28
N ILE A 322 11.71 7.32 -5.61
CA ILE A 322 10.29 7.38 -5.97
C ILE A 322 10.09 8.14 -7.28
N THR A 323 9.93 7.37 -8.36
CA THR A 323 9.45 7.87 -9.65
C THR A 323 7.93 7.80 -9.75
N TRP A 324 7.33 8.59 -10.65
CA TRP A 324 5.88 8.57 -10.89
C TRP A 324 5.35 7.18 -11.28
N ARG A 325 6.15 6.38 -11.98
CA ARG A 325 5.82 4.99 -12.35
C ARG A 325 5.67 4.10 -11.12
N ILE A 326 6.57 4.22 -10.15
CA ILE A 326 6.52 3.47 -8.88
C ILE A 326 5.27 3.86 -8.08
N VAL A 327 4.92 5.16 -8.03
CA VAL A 327 3.68 5.62 -7.40
C VAL A 327 2.45 5.04 -8.11
N LEU A 328 2.40 5.10 -9.45
CA LEU A 328 1.29 4.56 -10.22
C LEU A 328 1.13 3.05 -10.00
N CYS A 329 2.21 2.28 -10.02
CA CYS A 329 2.18 0.83 -9.79
C CYS A 329 1.78 0.48 -8.34
N GLY A 330 2.29 1.21 -7.35
CA GLY A 330 1.94 1.05 -5.94
C GLY A 330 0.50 1.46 -5.60
N CYS A 331 -0.11 2.36 -6.37
CA CYS A 331 -1.55 2.58 -6.37
C CYS A 331 -2.30 1.44 -7.07
N ALA A 332 -1.87 1.06 -8.28
CA ALA A 332 -2.59 0.13 -9.15
C ALA A 332 -2.79 -1.25 -8.50
N LEU A 333 -1.77 -1.83 -7.86
CA LEU A 333 -1.87 -3.14 -7.22
C LEU A 333 -3.03 -3.25 -6.21
N PRO A 334 -3.08 -2.48 -5.11
CA PRO A 334 -4.18 -2.57 -4.14
C PRO A 334 -5.51 -2.10 -4.73
N TRP A 335 -5.51 -1.09 -5.62
CA TRP A 335 -6.75 -0.51 -6.14
C TRP A 335 -7.46 -1.44 -7.13
N LEU A 336 -6.71 -2.04 -8.05
CA LEU A 336 -7.23 -3.10 -8.91
C LEU A 336 -7.65 -4.33 -8.09
N GLY A 337 -6.91 -4.66 -7.04
CA GLY A 337 -7.28 -5.69 -6.06
C GLY A 337 -8.66 -5.49 -5.43
N TYR A 338 -8.95 -4.28 -4.93
CA TYR A 338 -10.28 -3.94 -4.41
C TYR A 338 -11.38 -4.11 -5.47
N ILE A 339 -11.16 -3.55 -6.67
CA ILE A 339 -12.16 -3.50 -7.75
C ILE A 339 -12.45 -4.92 -8.26
N THR A 340 -11.42 -5.70 -8.59
CA THR A 340 -11.57 -7.06 -9.12
C THR A 340 -12.23 -8.00 -8.11
N ALA A 341 -11.79 -7.99 -6.85
CA ALA A 341 -12.37 -8.84 -5.81
C ALA A 341 -13.84 -8.45 -5.51
N PHE A 342 -14.17 -7.16 -5.55
CA PHE A 342 -15.56 -6.69 -5.42
C PHE A 342 -16.44 -7.17 -6.59
N ILE A 343 -15.98 -7.01 -7.83
CA ILE A 343 -16.69 -7.46 -9.04
C ILE A 343 -16.90 -8.97 -9.01
N VAL A 344 -15.86 -9.76 -8.71
CA VAL A 344 -15.95 -11.23 -8.61
C VAL A 344 -16.96 -11.65 -7.54
N ALA A 345 -16.95 -11.02 -6.36
CA ALA A 345 -17.91 -11.33 -5.31
C ALA A 345 -19.36 -10.97 -5.69
N LEU A 346 -19.58 -9.87 -6.43
CA LEU A 346 -20.90 -9.52 -6.96
C LEU A 346 -21.38 -10.48 -8.06
N LEU A 347 -20.50 -10.89 -8.98
CA LEU A 347 -20.81 -11.88 -10.02
C LEU A 347 -21.20 -13.24 -9.40
N LEU A 348 -20.52 -13.62 -8.32
CA LEU A 348 -20.84 -14.80 -7.50
C LEU A 348 -21.95 -14.55 -6.46
N ARG A 349 -22.75 -13.50 -6.67
CA ARG A 349 -23.99 -13.14 -5.95
C ARG A 349 -23.83 -13.09 -4.43
N GLN A 350 -22.66 -12.70 -3.93
CA GLN A 350 -22.46 -12.47 -2.50
C GLN A 350 -23.25 -11.22 -2.05
N PRO A 351 -23.81 -11.22 -0.83
CA PRO A 351 -24.49 -10.04 -0.30
C PRO A 351 -23.49 -8.90 -0.13
N PHE A 352 -23.96 -7.65 -0.26
CA PHE A 352 -23.10 -6.46 -0.33
C PHE A 352 -22.05 -6.38 0.79
N LYS A 353 -22.41 -6.74 2.05
CA LYS A 353 -21.48 -6.76 3.18
C LYS A 353 -20.34 -7.76 3.01
N ASP A 354 -20.63 -8.93 2.44
CA ASP A 354 -19.63 -9.98 2.22
C ASP A 354 -18.76 -9.64 1.02
N ALA A 355 -19.35 -9.13 -0.08
CA ALA A 355 -18.62 -8.63 -1.24
C ALA A 355 -17.65 -7.49 -0.89
N LEU A 356 -18.09 -6.52 -0.07
CA LEU A 356 -17.25 -5.44 0.44
C LEU A 356 -16.12 -5.96 1.34
N THR A 357 -16.40 -7.00 2.13
CA THR A 357 -15.38 -7.64 2.99
C THR A 357 -14.32 -8.35 2.14
N ILE A 358 -14.74 -9.16 1.17
CA ILE A 358 -13.85 -9.86 0.23
C ILE A 358 -12.96 -8.86 -0.52
N ALA A 359 -13.53 -7.72 -0.94
CA ALA A 359 -12.78 -6.65 -1.59
C ALA A 359 -11.70 -6.06 -0.67
N ILE A 360 -12.09 -5.56 0.51
CA ILE A 360 -11.19 -4.94 1.50
C ILE A 360 -10.05 -5.89 1.89
N GLU A 361 -10.38 -7.17 2.13
CA GLU A 361 -9.41 -8.19 2.52
C GLU A 361 -8.42 -8.52 1.38
N THR A 362 -8.88 -8.53 0.12
CA THR A 362 -8.02 -8.86 -1.03
C THR A 362 -7.06 -7.72 -1.39
N GLY A 363 -7.53 -6.47 -1.39
CA GLY A 363 -6.70 -5.32 -1.73
C GLY A 363 -5.70 -4.93 -0.63
N ILE A 364 -5.99 -5.26 0.64
CA ILE A 364 -5.07 -5.00 1.77
C ILE A 364 -4.12 -6.20 1.92
N GLN A 365 -2.97 -6.10 1.25
CA GLN A 365 -1.88 -7.06 1.35
C GLN A 365 -1.10 -6.96 2.66
N ASN A 366 -0.52 -8.07 3.12
CA ASN A 366 0.41 -8.07 4.25
C ASN A 366 1.82 -7.57 3.85
N ILE A 367 1.94 -6.25 3.76
CA ILE A 367 3.19 -5.49 3.50
C ILE A 367 4.36 -5.95 4.39
N GLY A 368 4.11 -6.36 5.64
CA GLY A 368 5.17 -6.80 6.56
C GLY A 368 5.84 -8.09 6.10
N ILE A 369 5.06 -9.06 5.58
CA ILE A 369 5.59 -10.28 4.98
C ILE A 369 6.36 -9.94 3.70
N ALA A 370 5.81 -9.09 2.83
CA ALA A 370 6.47 -8.68 1.59
C ALA A 370 7.84 -8.03 1.85
N MET A 371 7.92 -7.12 2.81
CA MET A 371 9.15 -6.41 3.16
C MET A 371 10.22 -7.36 3.74
N LEU A 372 9.85 -8.22 4.70
CA LEU A 372 10.77 -9.23 5.27
C LEU A 372 11.26 -10.20 4.19
N LEU A 373 10.37 -10.62 3.29
CA LEU A 373 10.70 -11.53 2.20
C LEU A 373 11.79 -10.95 1.29
N MET A 374 11.65 -9.70 0.84
CA MET A 374 12.66 -9.07 -0.02
C MET A 374 13.98 -8.85 0.72
N VAL A 375 13.94 -8.40 1.99
CA VAL A 375 15.15 -8.18 2.82
C VAL A 375 15.93 -9.47 3.12
N TRP A 376 15.26 -10.64 3.19
CA TRP A 376 15.94 -11.91 3.43
C TRP A 376 16.36 -12.65 2.14
N CYS A 377 15.69 -12.37 1.02
CA CYS A 377 15.92 -13.08 -0.24
C CYS A 377 16.85 -12.36 -1.22
N LEU A 378 16.85 -11.03 -1.23
CA LEU A 378 17.77 -10.24 -2.07
C LEU A 378 19.03 -9.82 -1.31
N PRO A 379 20.19 -9.75 -1.98
CA PRO A 379 21.35 -9.03 -1.45
C PRO A 379 21.14 -7.51 -1.47
N GLU A 380 22.02 -6.79 -0.78
CA GLU A 380 22.20 -5.34 -0.95
C GLU A 380 23.00 -5.09 -2.25
N PRO A 381 22.66 -4.08 -3.07
CA PRO A 381 21.64 -3.05 -2.89
C PRO A 381 20.22 -3.41 -3.41
N GLU A 382 20.02 -4.58 -4.03
CA GLU A 382 18.76 -4.92 -4.69
C GLU A 382 17.56 -4.98 -3.72
N SER A 383 17.79 -5.43 -2.48
CA SER A 383 16.80 -5.44 -1.40
C SER A 383 16.28 -4.04 -1.04
N ASP A 384 17.16 -3.04 -1.06
CA ASP A 384 16.83 -1.66 -0.70
C ASP A 384 15.96 -0.99 -1.76
N ILE A 385 16.34 -1.20 -3.02
CA ILE A 385 15.55 -0.79 -4.19
C ILE A 385 14.18 -1.46 -4.12
N ALA A 386 14.12 -2.79 -3.93
CA ALA A 386 12.88 -3.55 -3.80
C ALA A 386 11.92 -3.02 -2.71
N VAL A 387 12.44 -2.64 -1.54
CA VAL A 387 11.62 -2.12 -0.42
C VAL A 387 10.93 -0.80 -0.75
N THR A 388 11.46 -0.01 -1.69
CA THR A 388 10.88 1.28 -2.13
C THR A 388 9.43 1.14 -2.60
N ILE A 389 9.14 0.22 -3.53
CA ILE A 389 7.77 0.06 -4.06
C ILE A 389 6.82 -0.57 -3.05
N ILE A 390 7.33 -1.41 -2.13
CA ILE A 390 6.55 -1.98 -1.02
C ILE A 390 6.11 -0.87 -0.06
N PHE A 391 7.00 0.06 0.26
CA PHE A 391 6.71 1.23 1.09
C PHE A 391 5.69 2.17 0.43
N VAL A 392 5.84 2.47 -0.86
CA VAL A 392 4.88 3.27 -1.64
C VAL A 392 3.50 2.59 -1.66
N THR A 393 3.45 1.29 -1.95
CA THR A 393 2.20 0.50 -1.92
C THR A 393 1.52 0.62 -0.56
N ALA A 394 2.27 0.48 0.54
CA ALA A 394 1.75 0.58 1.90
C ALA A 394 1.10 1.93 2.25
N ILE A 395 1.57 3.02 1.64
CA ILE A 395 1.01 4.38 1.80
C ILE A 395 -0.19 4.59 0.86
N MET A 396 -0.29 3.89 -0.26
CA MET A 396 -1.38 4.06 -1.24
C MET A 396 -2.57 3.10 -1.02
N THR A 397 -2.36 1.99 -0.31
CA THR A 397 -3.41 0.99 0.00
C THR A 397 -4.63 1.59 0.70
N ASP A 398 -4.46 2.51 1.65
CA ASP A 398 -5.55 3.06 2.49
C ASP A 398 -6.29 4.24 1.85
N LYS A 399 -5.66 4.95 0.91
CA LYS A 399 -6.16 6.21 0.31
C LYS A 399 -7.58 6.11 -0.27
N PRO A 400 -7.94 5.11 -1.12
CA PRO A 400 -9.32 5.01 -1.62
C PRO A 400 -10.33 4.77 -0.49
N LEU A 401 -9.97 3.98 0.52
CA LEU A 401 -10.82 3.69 1.67
C LEU A 401 -11.04 4.95 2.54
N VAL A 402 -9.98 5.74 2.78
CA VAL A 402 -10.08 7.04 3.46
C VAL A 402 -10.99 8.00 2.68
N ILE A 403 -10.83 8.09 1.35
CA ILE A 403 -11.64 8.96 0.48
C ILE A 403 -13.12 8.56 0.52
N ILE A 404 -13.43 7.26 0.33
CA ILE A 404 -14.81 6.74 0.39
C ILE A 404 -15.41 7.01 1.78
N TRP A 405 -14.65 6.84 2.86
CA TRP A 405 -15.10 7.15 4.22
C TRP A 405 -15.37 8.63 4.44
N LEU A 406 -14.50 9.52 3.97
CA LEU A 406 -14.67 10.98 4.05
C LEU A 406 -15.92 11.42 3.28
N ILE A 407 -16.08 10.99 2.03
CA ILE A 407 -17.27 11.27 1.19
C ILE A 407 -18.53 10.76 1.89
N SER A 408 -18.53 9.52 2.39
CA SER A 408 -19.66 8.94 3.13
C SER A 408 -20.02 9.73 4.40
N ARG A 409 -19.03 10.32 5.07
CA ARG A 409 -19.19 11.13 6.29
C ARG A 409 -19.68 12.55 5.98
N LEU A 410 -19.25 13.12 4.85
CA LEU A 410 -19.76 14.40 4.33
C LEU A 410 -21.21 14.25 3.86
N TYR A 411 -21.52 13.25 3.03
CA TYR A 411 -22.87 12.95 2.58
C TYR A 411 -23.85 12.77 3.76
N LYS A 412 -23.49 11.97 4.77
CA LYS A 412 -24.30 11.81 5.99
C LYS A 412 -24.47 13.09 6.81
N ARG A 413 -23.57 14.08 6.68
CA ARG A 413 -23.72 15.41 7.32
C ARG A 413 -24.61 16.34 6.50
N CYS A 414 -24.51 16.29 5.17
CA CYS A 414 -25.41 17.00 4.26
C CYS A 414 -26.85 16.48 4.41
N CYS A 415 -27.11 15.19 4.19
CA CYS A 415 -28.46 14.65 4.30
C CYS A 415 -29.07 14.78 5.71
N LYS A 416 -28.27 14.81 6.78
CA LYS A 416 -28.80 15.16 8.12
C LYS A 416 -29.15 16.64 8.27
N ARG A 417 -28.45 17.54 7.58
CA ARG A 417 -28.85 18.95 7.48
C ARG A 417 -30.08 19.12 6.61
N ASP A 418 -30.19 18.36 5.52
CA ASP A 418 -31.33 18.43 4.60
C ASP A 418 -32.61 17.94 5.31
N ILE A 419 -32.54 16.83 6.07
CA ILE A 419 -33.68 16.33 6.87
C ILE A 419 -34.08 17.34 7.96
N VAL A 420 -33.13 17.92 8.70
CA VAL A 420 -33.43 18.91 9.75
C VAL A 420 -33.99 20.20 9.14
N GLY A 421 -33.42 20.66 8.03
CA GLY A 421 -33.93 21.83 7.31
C GLY A 421 -35.34 21.59 6.77
N GLN A 422 -35.66 20.38 6.31
CA GLN A 422 -36.99 20.00 5.84
C GLN A 422 -38.01 19.89 7.00
N GLU A 423 -37.60 19.40 8.17
CA GLU A 423 -38.44 19.44 9.39
C GLU A 423 -38.72 20.88 9.87
N ASP A 424 -37.73 21.77 9.82
CA ASP A 424 -37.90 23.19 10.16
C ASP A 424 -38.82 23.92 9.17
N ASP A 425 -38.65 23.70 7.86
CA ASP A 425 -39.47 24.25 6.77
C ASP A 425 -40.96 23.82 6.90
N ASP A 426 -41.20 22.54 7.22
CA ASP A 426 -42.55 22.01 7.42
C ASP A 426 -43.17 22.50 8.74
N LEU A 427 -42.36 22.78 9.77
CA LEU A 427 -42.82 23.41 11.01
C LEU A 427 -43.20 24.89 10.79
N GLU A 428 -42.45 25.62 9.96
CA GLU A 428 -42.75 27.01 9.61
C GLU A 428 -44.02 27.11 8.76
N LYS A 429 -44.18 26.27 7.73
CA LYS A 429 -45.42 26.17 6.94
C LYS A 429 -46.65 25.89 7.80
N ARG A 430 -46.54 25.01 8.81
CA ARG A 430 -47.64 24.75 9.77
C ARG A 430 -47.99 25.98 10.59
N LYS A 431 -47.00 26.72 11.11
CA LYS A 431 -47.24 27.97 11.87
C LYS A 431 -47.93 29.03 11.02
N ILE A 432 -47.51 29.23 9.77
CA ILE A 432 -48.14 30.17 8.83
C ILE A 432 -49.61 29.77 8.57
N GLY A 433 -49.88 28.49 8.37
CA GLY A 433 -51.24 27.98 8.22
C GLY A 433 -52.13 28.19 9.45
N GLU A 434 -51.60 28.01 10.66
CA GLU A 434 -52.34 28.29 11.90
C GLU A 434 -52.61 29.78 12.12
N ILE A 435 -51.67 30.65 11.77
CA ILE A 435 -51.84 32.11 11.84
C ILE A 435 -52.95 32.56 10.88
N GLY A 436 -52.91 32.14 9.61
CA GLY A 436 -53.96 32.46 8.64
C GLY A 436 -55.34 31.94 9.07
N LYS A 437 -55.40 30.76 9.70
CA LYS A 437 -56.65 30.20 10.25
C LYS A 437 -57.17 31.00 11.45
N ARG A 438 -56.29 31.54 12.30
CA ARG A 438 -56.67 32.45 13.41
C ARG A 438 -57.15 33.81 12.89
N GLU A 439 -56.53 34.36 11.85
CA GLU A 439 -56.99 35.60 11.23
C GLU A 439 -58.35 35.42 10.54
N TYR A 440 -58.56 34.33 9.81
CA TYR A 440 -59.86 33.99 9.21
C TYR A 440 -60.96 33.89 10.28
N LEU A 441 -60.74 33.14 11.37
CA LEU A 441 -61.69 33.03 12.48
C LEU A 441 -61.94 34.37 13.19
N ARG A 442 -60.91 35.22 13.30
CA ARG A 442 -61.06 36.58 13.84
C ARG A 442 -61.89 37.47 12.90
N HIS A 443 -61.74 37.29 11.58
CA HIS A 443 -62.53 38.01 10.58
C HIS A 443 -64.01 37.57 10.57
N GLU A 444 -64.28 36.26 10.68
CA GLU A 444 -65.66 35.76 10.86
C GLU A 444 -66.27 36.27 12.17
N ALA A 445 -65.53 36.24 13.29
CA ALA A 445 -66.01 36.77 14.57
C ALA A 445 -66.39 38.26 14.49
N LEU A 446 -65.56 39.08 13.84
CA LEU A 446 -65.84 40.51 13.59
C LEU A 446 -67.06 40.74 12.69
N VAL A 447 -67.24 39.91 11.66
CA VAL A 447 -68.42 39.95 10.79
C VAL A 447 -69.68 39.54 11.57
N ILE A 448 -69.59 38.53 12.45
CA ILE A 448 -70.69 38.08 13.31
C ILE A 448 -71.05 39.15 14.35
N GLU A 449 -70.08 39.79 15.03
CA GLU A 449 -70.35 40.93 15.92
C GLU A 449 -71.02 42.08 15.17
N THR A 450 -70.52 42.43 13.98
CA THR A 450 -71.08 43.51 13.15
C THR A 450 -72.52 43.19 12.71
N LEU A 451 -72.83 41.92 12.45
CA LEU A 451 -74.19 41.44 12.15
C LEU A 451 -75.08 41.46 13.40
N PHE A 452 -74.60 41.01 14.56
CA PHE A 452 -75.35 41.04 15.82
C PHE A 452 -75.69 42.47 16.26
N PHE A 453 -74.73 43.40 16.18
CA PHE A 453 -74.94 44.81 16.52
C PHE A 453 -76.01 45.47 15.61
N ARG A 454 -76.14 45.00 14.36
CA ARG A 454 -77.20 45.42 13.43
C ARG A 454 -78.56 44.78 13.73
N VAL A 455 -78.59 43.62 14.38
CA VAL A 455 -79.81 42.87 14.70
C VAL A 455 -80.41 43.30 16.04
N ASP A 456 -79.62 43.55 17.08
CA ASP A 456 -80.15 43.96 18.39
C ASP A 456 -80.77 45.37 18.35
N ASN A 457 -80.17 46.28 17.57
CA ASN A 457 -80.74 47.63 17.36
C ASN A 457 -82.09 47.60 16.60
N ALA A 458 -82.40 46.49 15.91
CA ALA A 458 -83.70 46.24 15.29
C ALA A 458 -84.68 45.47 16.20
N ARG A 459 -84.19 44.73 17.20
CA ARG A 459 -84.99 43.81 18.01
C ARG A 459 -85.42 44.40 19.36
N HIS A 460 -84.68 45.35 19.94
CA HIS A 460 -84.98 45.93 21.25
C HIS A 460 -86.29 46.78 21.31
N LYS A 461 -86.96 47.00 20.17
CA LYS A 461 -88.27 47.71 20.07
C LYS A 461 -89.51 46.82 20.10
N ARG A 462 -89.40 45.49 20.27
CA ARG A 462 -90.57 44.59 20.38
C ARG A 462 -90.37 43.57 21.52
N TYR A 463 -91.42 43.40 22.33
CA TYR A 463 -91.57 42.38 23.38
C TYR A 463 -90.73 42.52 24.67
N CYS A 464 -91.04 43.55 25.46
CA CYS A 464 -91.05 43.39 26.92
C CYS A 464 -92.41 42.80 27.33
N GLY A 465 -92.45 41.55 27.81
CA GLY A 465 -93.68 40.94 28.33
C GLY A 465 -93.51 39.52 28.88
N GLN A 466 -93.81 39.37 30.19
CA GLN A 466 -94.07 38.12 30.94
C GLN A 466 -92.85 37.15 31.13
N LEU A 467 -92.32 36.93 32.35
CA LEU A 467 -92.82 36.10 33.48
C LEU A 467 -92.84 34.59 33.14
N ARG A 468 -92.33 33.60 33.90
CA ARG A 468 -91.72 33.46 35.27
C ARG A 468 -90.83 32.18 35.34
N PRO A 469 -90.09 31.90 36.45
CA PRO A 469 -89.00 30.88 36.50
C PRO A 469 -89.34 29.55 37.24
N HIS A 470 -88.47 28.54 37.10
CA HIS A 470 -88.34 27.39 38.03
C HIS A 470 -86.87 26.94 38.23
N SER A 471 -86.56 26.44 39.44
CA SER A 471 -85.26 25.98 40.00
C SER A 471 -85.07 24.44 39.82
N VAL A 472 -83.97 23.70 40.13
CA VAL A 472 -82.92 23.64 41.19
C VAL A 472 -81.72 22.80 40.60
N SER A 473 -80.41 23.14 40.69
CA SER A 473 -79.36 22.75 41.70
C SER A 473 -79.27 21.24 42.10
N ALA A 474 -78.15 20.59 42.51
CA ALA A 474 -76.68 20.73 42.35
C ALA A 474 -75.99 19.52 43.08
N GLY A 475 -74.70 19.16 42.83
CA GLY A 475 -73.94 18.22 43.70
C GLY A 475 -72.73 17.48 43.10
N PRO A 476 -71.47 17.68 43.59
CA PRO A 476 -70.23 17.09 43.02
C PRO A 476 -69.42 16.15 43.95
N ASN A 477 -68.51 15.35 43.35
CA ASN A 477 -67.30 14.72 43.93
C ASN A 477 -66.59 13.83 42.86
N ALA A 478 -65.30 13.39 42.92
CA ALA A 478 -64.16 13.70 43.81
C ALA A 478 -62.78 13.31 43.19
N VAL A 479 -61.79 14.20 43.34
CA VAL A 479 -60.36 13.96 43.73
C VAL A 479 -59.37 13.19 42.80
N ILE A 480 -58.13 13.72 42.75
CA ILE A 480 -56.93 13.26 42.03
C ILE A 480 -55.80 12.97 43.03
N THR A 481 -55.04 11.86 42.89
CA THR A 481 -53.60 11.83 43.27
C THR A 481 -52.79 10.71 42.59
N ILE A 482 -51.47 10.88 42.55
CA ILE A 482 -50.46 10.07 41.83
C ILE A 482 -49.35 9.63 42.79
N ARG A 483 -48.89 8.37 42.70
CA ARG A 483 -47.50 7.86 42.86
C ARG A 483 -47.51 6.34 43.13
N GLY A 484 -46.52 5.57 42.67
CA GLY A 484 -45.33 5.94 41.89
C GLY A 484 -44.52 4.73 41.48
#